data_AF-A0A941HR34-F1
#
_entry.id   AF-A0A941HR34-F1
#
_cell.length_a   1.000
_cell.length_b   1.000
_cell.length_c   1.000
_cell.angle_alpha   90.00
_cell.angle_beta   90.00
_cell.angle_gamma   90.00
#
_symmetry.space_group_name_H-M   'P 1'
#
loop_
_entity.id
_entity.type
_entity.pdbx_description
1 polymer ?
#
loop_
_entity_poly.entity_id
_entity_poly.type
_entity_poly.pdbx_seq_one_letter_code
_entity_poly.pdbx_strand_id
1 'polypeptide(L)'
;MKKLPLILTGLALLLYPAAVSAHCDTLDGPTAKDGLLALNRKNLNYALKWITKDHEPELREAFRLALAVRDLSDDAKTLAERFFLETLVRLHRAGEGASFEGLKPHGTPVEEKVAAADQAIAQGSLEPLQGLVPEAELPELQERLDLVLQRLNYDPDNLEAGRAYIEAYVHFFKFAEGEDHDHPKHHH
;
A
#
# COMPACT_ATOMS: atom_id res chain seq x y z
N MET A 1 -31.09 -39.61 -37.30
CA MET A 1 -30.43 -39.43 -35.99
C MET A 1 -29.08 -38.74 -36.23
N LYS A 2 -28.98 -37.43 -36.08
CA LYS A 2 -27.70 -36.69 -36.16
C LYS A 2 -27.29 -36.33 -34.74
N LYS A 3 -26.14 -36.84 -34.29
CA LYS A 3 -25.58 -36.56 -32.95
C LYS A 3 -25.01 -35.13 -32.96
N LEU A 4 -25.54 -34.26 -32.10
CA LEU A 4 -25.02 -32.92 -31.87
C LEU A 4 -23.82 -33.02 -30.91
N PRO A 5 -22.67 -32.37 -31.17
CA PRO A 5 -21.55 -32.41 -30.25
C PRO A 5 -21.85 -31.51 -29.06
N LEU A 6 -21.71 -32.07 -27.85
CA LEU A 6 -21.75 -31.34 -26.60
C LEU A 6 -20.49 -30.47 -26.52
N ILE A 7 -20.62 -29.17 -26.82
CA ILE A 7 -19.56 -28.19 -26.60
C ILE A 7 -19.56 -27.90 -25.10
N LEU A 8 -18.58 -28.48 -24.40
CA LEU A 8 -18.30 -28.19 -22.99
C LEU A 8 -17.59 -26.83 -22.93
N THR A 9 -18.35 -25.73 -22.82
CA THR A 9 -17.79 -24.43 -22.50
C THR A 9 -17.24 -24.45 -21.08
N GLY A 10 -15.92 -24.59 -20.95
CA GLY A 10 -15.22 -24.39 -19.68
C GLY A 10 -15.41 -22.94 -19.22
N LEU A 11 -16.04 -22.75 -18.08
CA LEU A 11 -16.12 -21.46 -17.40
C LEU A 11 -14.71 -21.14 -16.88
N ALA A 12 -13.97 -20.30 -17.60
CA ALA A 12 -12.76 -19.70 -17.07
C ALA A 12 -13.18 -18.78 -15.91
N LEU A 13 -12.89 -19.22 -14.68
CA LEU A 13 -12.91 -18.34 -13.52
C LEU A 13 -11.84 -17.27 -13.77
N LEU A 14 -12.29 -16.11 -14.24
CA LEU A 14 -11.48 -14.90 -14.25
C LEU A 14 -11.20 -14.56 -12.78
N LEU A 15 -10.01 -14.92 -12.31
CA LEU A 15 -9.45 -14.36 -11.09
C LEU A 15 -9.24 -12.89 -11.39
N TYR A 16 -10.19 -12.04 -11.02
CA TYR A 16 -9.92 -10.62 -10.91
C TYR A 16 -8.80 -10.49 -9.88
N PRO A 17 -7.67 -9.84 -10.22
CA PRO A 17 -6.73 -9.48 -9.17
C PRO A 17 -7.53 -8.69 -8.12
N ALA A 18 -7.42 -9.10 -6.85
CA ALA A 18 -7.88 -8.28 -5.73
C ALA A 18 -7.39 -6.85 -6.00
N ALA A 19 -8.23 -5.85 -5.72
CA ALA A 19 -7.97 -4.46 -6.06
C ALA A 19 -6.82 -3.93 -5.21
N VAL A 20 -5.62 -4.40 -5.52
CA VAL A 20 -4.55 -4.28 -4.58
C VAL A 20 -4.17 -2.80 -4.51
N SER A 21 -4.26 -2.23 -3.30
CA SER A 21 -4.20 -0.79 -3.02
C SER A 21 -3.33 -0.01 -4.02
N ALA A 22 -4.00 0.54 -5.05
CA ALA A 22 -3.33 1.31 -6.09
C ALA A 22 -2.66 2.57 -5.52
N HIS A 23 -3.10 3.01 -4.34
CA HIS A 23 -2.61 4.20 -3.66
C HIS A 23 -1.16 4.08 -3.19
N CYS A 24 -0.75 2.91 -2.66
CA CYS A 24 0.62 2.63 -2.22
C CYS A 24 1.63 2.60 -3.39
N ASP A 25 1.16 2.46 -4.62
CA ASP A 25 1.96 2.37 -5.85
C ASP A 25 2.14 3.71 -6.58
N THR A 26 1.55 4.81 -6.08
CA THR A 26 1.62 6.12 -6.73
C THR A 26 2.76 6.99 -6.19
N LEU A 27 3.26 7.91 -7.02
CA LEU A 27 4.18 8.98 -6.56
C LEU A 27 3.58 9.90 -5.50
N ASP A 28 2.26 10.02 -5.45
CA ASP A 28 1.53 10.80 -4.44
C ASP A 28 1.16 9.97 -3.20
N GLY A 29 1.46 8.67 -3.22
CA GLY A 29 1.13 7.70 -2.19
C GLY A 29 2.07 7.75 -0.98
N PRO A 30 1.68 7.11 0.13
CA PRO A 30 2.37 7.19 1.41
C PRO A 30 3.75 6.52 1.34
N THR A 31 3.86 5.39 0.65
CA THR A 31 5.13 4.68 0.42
C THR A 31 6.14 5.57 -0.30
N ALA A 32 5.71 6.26 -1.37
CA ALA A 32 6.58 7.15 -2.11
C ALA A 32 6.97 8.41 -1.32
N LYS A 33 6.02 9.00 -0.59
CA LYS A 33 6.26 10.15 0.31
C LYS A 33 7.32 9.82 1.37
N ASP A 34 7.21 8.66 2.01
CA ASP A 34 8.19 8.21 3.00
C ASP A 34 9.54 7.84 2.39
N GLY A 35 9.55 7.32 1.17
CA GLY A 35 10.78 7.10 0.41
C GLY A 35 11.53 8.41 0.12
N LEU A 36 10.82 9.44 -0.32
CA LEU A 36 11.40 10.78 -0.51
C LEU A 36 11.85 11.39 0.82
N LEU A 37 11.07 11.22 1.89
CA LEU A 37 11.45 11.66 3.23
C LEU A 37 12.75 10.98 3.69
N ALA A 38 12.88 9.67 3.46
CA ALA A 38 14.08 8.92 3.80
C ALA A 38 15.32 9.49 3.11
N LEU A 39 15.24 9.74 1.80
CA LEU A 39 16.32 10.34 1.01
C LEU A 39 16.66 11.74 1.52
N ASN A 40 15.66 12.59 1.74
CA ASN A 40 15.84 13.99 2.16
C ASN A 40 16.43 14.11 3.57
N ARG A 41 16.03 13.23 4.49
CA ARG A 41 16.56 13.18 5.86
C ARG A 41 17.84 12.36 5.98
N LYS A 42 18.27 11.69 4.91
CA LYS A 42 19.34 10.69 4.92
C LYS A 42 19.13 9.64 6.03
N ASN A 43 17.87 9.31 6.32
CA ASN A 43 17.47 8.30 7.29
C ASN A 43 16.60 7.25 6.59
N LEU A 44 17.16 6.07 6.35
CA LEU A 44 16.49 4.98 5.65
C LEU A 44 15.30 4.39 6.43
N ASN A 45 15.22 4.60 7.74
CA ASN A 45 14.18 3.97 8.57
C ASN A 45 12.76 4.42 8.19
N TYR A 46 12.59 5.63 7.65
CA TYR A 46 11.32 6.10 7.08
C TYR A 46 10.80 5.18 5.96
N ALA A 47 11.69 4.56 5.18
CA ALA A 47 11.31 3.63 4.12
C ALA A 47 11.28 2.16 4.58
N LEU A 48 12.18 1.74 5.48
CA LEU A 48 12.28 0.34 5.91
C LEU A 48 11.01 -0.19 6.60
N LYS A 49 10.22 0.69 7.21
CA LYS A 49 8.93 0.31 7.83
C LYS A 49 7.91 -0.25 6.82
N TRP A 50 8.05 0.07 5.54
CA TRP A 50 7.14 -0.36 4.47
C TRP A 50 7.43 -1.76 3.92
N ILE A 51 8.56 -2.36 4.31
CA ILE A 51 9.01 -3.65 3.75
C ILE A 51 9.28 -4.68 4.83
N THR A 52 9.19 -5.95 4.43
CA THR A 52 9.56 -7.09 5.27
C THR A 52 11.08 -7.10 5.53
N LYS A 53 11.50 -7.76 6.62
CA LYS A 53 12.92 -7.84 7.03
C LYS A 53 13.81 -8.45 5.94
N ASP A 54 13.28 -9.41 5.19
CA ASP A 54 14.02 -10.12 4.14
C ASP A 54 14.37 -9.23 2.93
N HIS A 55 13.62 -8.14 2.73
CA HIS A 55 13.83 -7.19 1.65
C HIS A 55 14.78 -6.03 2.03
N GLU A 56 15.16 -5.89 3.30
CA GLU A 56 16.02 -4.79 3.76
C GLU A 56 17.38 -4.70 3.03
N PRO A 57 18.10 -5.80 2.73
CA PRO A 57 19.39 -5.70 2.07
C PRO A 57 19.32 -5.00 0.71
N GLU A 58 18.30 -5.29 -0.08
CA GLU A 58 18.10 -4.68 -1.39
C GLU A 58 17.77 -3.19 -1.28
N LEU A 59 16.87 -2.83 -0.36
CA LEU A 59 16.50 -1.42 -0.16
C LEU A 59 17.67 -0.58 0.39
N ARG A 60 18.50 -1.16 1.28
CA ARG A 60 19.71 -0.52 1.81
C ARG A 60 20.70 -0.19 0.70
N GLU A 61 20.91 -1.12 -0.24
CA GLU A 61 21.80 -0.88 -1.37
C GLU A 61 21.24 0.18 -2.32
N ALA A 62 19.94 0.11 -2.63
CA ALA A 62 19.29 1.12 -3.47
C ALA A 62 19.39 2.53 -2.87
N PHE A 63 19.19 2.65 -1.55
CA PHE A 63 19.33 3.90 -0.82
C PHE A 63 20.76 4.45 -0.87
N ARG A 64 21.75 3.59 -0.64
CA ARG A 64 23.17 3.96 -0.69
C ARG A 64 23.55 4.47 -2.08
N LEU A 65 23.13 3.78 -3.13
CA LEU A 65 23.37 4.18 -4.52
C LEU A 65 22.69 5.50 -4.86
N ALA A 66 21.42 5.67 -4.46
CA ALA A 66 20.68 6.90 -4.70
C ALA A 66 21.35 8.11 -4.02
N LEU A 67 21.76 7.97 -2.76
CA LEU A 67 22.48 9.05 -2.05
C LEU A 67 23.84 9.37 -2.68
N ALA A 68 24.52 8.39 -3.28
CA ALA A 68 25.83 8.61 -3.88
C ALA A 68 25.78 9.48 -5.15
N VAL A 69 24.65 9.48 -5.88
CA VAL A 69 24.56 10.11 -7.20
C VAL A 69 23.54 11.25 -7.29
N ARG A 70 22.57 11.34 -6.37
CA ARG A 70 21.48 12.32 -6.45
C ARG A 70 21.91 13.79 -6.39
N ASP A 71 23.10 14.08 -5.89
CA ASP A 71 23.61 15.44 -5.75
C ASP A 71 24.52 15.86 -6.93
N LEU A 72 24.64 15.03 -7.98
CA LEU A 72 25.50 15.31 -9.14
C LEU A 72 24.87 16.27 -10.15
N SER A 73 23.54 16.22 -10.33
CA SER A 73 22.75 17.11 -11.19
C SER A 73 21.25 16.92 -10.92
N ASP A 74 20.40 17.80 -11.45
CA ASP A 74 18.93 17.65 -11.35
C ASP A 74 18.41 16.38 -12.04
N ASP A 75 19.00 16.01 -13.18
CA ASP A 75 18.68 14.75 -13.87
C ASP A 75 19.13 13.54 -13.04
N ALA A 76 20.31 13.60 -12.43
CA ALA A 76 20.81 12.53 -11.57
C ALA A 76 19.95 12.38 -10.31
N LYS A 77 19.46 13.49 -9.74
CA LYS A 77 18.50 13.50 -8.65
C LYS A 77 17.21 12.78 -9.04
N THR A 78 16.64 13.16 -10.17
CA THR A 78 15.40 12.57 -10.69
C THR A 78 15.54 11.06 -10.90
N LEU A 79 16.64 10.62 -11.51
CA LEU A 79 16.92 9.20 -11.72
C LEU A 79 17.14 8.44 -10.40
N ALA A 80 17.91 9.00 -9.47
CA ALA A 80 18.21 8.39 -8.18
C ALA A 80 16.96 8.24 -7.31
N GLU A 81 16.14 9.29 -7.23
CA GLU A 81 14.87 9.26 -6.50
C GLU A 81 13.94 8.22 -7.13
N ARG A 82 13.74 8.26 -8.44
CA ARG A 82 12.88 7.30 -9.14
C ARG A 82 13.32 5.86 -8.94
N PHE A 83 14.61 5.57 -9.10
CA PHE A 83 15.17 4.24 -8.87
C PHE A 83 14.91 3.73 -7.44
N PHE A 84 15.10 4.59 -6.43
CA PHE A 84 14.85 4.23 -5.05
C PHE A 84 13.37 3.99 -4.78
N LEU A 85 12.49 4.87 -5.29
CA LEU A 85 11.04 4.76 -5.10
C LEU A 85 10.46 3.53 -5.79
N GLU A 86 10.83 3.25 -7.04
CA GLU A 86 10.41 2.04 -7.76
C GLU A 86 10.87 0.77 -7.02
N THR A 87 12.08 0.78 -6.45
CA THR A 87 12.60 -0.32 -5.63
C THR A 87 11.78 -0.50 -4.35
N LEU A 88 11.55 0.58 -3.60
CA LEU A 88 10.78 0.57 -2.36
C LEU A 88 9.36 0.06 -2.59
N VAL A 89 8.67 0.61 -3.58
CA VAL A 89 7.30 0.25 -3.92
C VAL A 89 7.26 -1.22 -4.34
N ARG A 90 8.10 -1.67 -5.27
CA ARG A 90 8.15 -3.09 -5.66
C ARG A 90 8.33 -4.04 -4.48
N LEU A 91 9.21 -3.71 -3.54
CA LEU A 91 9.45 -4.52 -2.34
C LEU A 91 8.28 -4.51 -1.36
N HIS A 92 7.62 -3.37 -1.19
CA HIS A 92 6.40 -3.26 -0.40
C HIS A 92 5.30 -4.16 -0.97
N ARG A 93 5.07 -4.10 -2.29
CA ARG A 93 4.08 -4.91 -3.01
C ARG A 93 4.37 -6.40 -2.93
N ALA A 94 5.64 -6.78 -3.05
CA ALA A 94 6.06 -8.17 -2.83
C ALA A 94 5.71 -8.64 -1.39
N GLY A 95 5.89 -7.78 -0.39
CA GLY A 95 5.49 -8.05 1.00
C GLY A 95 3.99 -8.23 1.19
N GLU A 96 3.17 -7.60 0.35
CA GLU A 96 1.71 -7.76 0.32
C GLU A 96 1.24 -8.96 -0.52
N GLY A 97 2.16 -9.69 -1.17
CA GLY A 97 1.85 -10.78 -2.08
C GLY A 97 1.33 -10.31 -3.45
N ALA A 98 1.60 -9.06 -3.82
CA ALA A 98 1.05 -8.41 -5.01
C ALA A 98 2.10 -8.16 -6.10
N SER A 99 1.65 -8.13 -7.35
CA SER A 99 2.50 -7.82 -8.50
C SER A 99 2.84 -6.33 -8.56
N PHE A 100 4.09 -6.01 -8.91
CA PHE A 100 4.51 -4.65 -9.19
C PHE A 100 4.26 -4.29 -10.66
N GLU A 101 3.40 -3.31 -10.90
CA GLU A 101 3.01 -2.84 -12.23
C GLU A 101 3.66 -1.50 -12.61
N GLY A 102 4.76 -1.15 -11.96
CA GLY A 102 5.41 0.15 -12.09
C GLY A 102 4.90 1.21 -11.12
N LEU A 103 5.76 2.16 -10.81
CA LEU A 103 5.45 3.34 -10.00
C LEU A 103 4.54 4.29 -10.81
N LYS A 104 3.31 4.49 -10.35
CA LYS A 104 2.31 5.27 -11.06
C LYS A 104 2.62 6.78 -10.92
N PRO A 105 2.43 7.57 -12.00
CA PRO A 105 2.80 8.98 -12.02
C PRO A 105 1.96 9.84 -11.06
N HIS A 106 2.41 11.07 -10.83
CA HIS A 106 1.62 12.07 -10.11
C HIS A 106 0.26 12.29 -10.78
N GLY A 107 -0.77 12.51 -9.98
CA GLY A 107 -2.15 12.71 -10.44
C GLY A 107 -2.82 11.43 -10.93
N THR A 108 -2.25 10.24 -10.67
CA THR A 108 -2.95 8.98 -10.88
C THR A 108 -4.21 8.99 -10.01
N PRO A 109 -5.43 8.79 -10.59
CA PRO A 109 -6.66 8.77 -9.81
C PRO A 109 -6.61 7.68 -8.73
N VAL A 110 -7.03 8.04 -7.53
CA VAL A 110 -7.24 7.13 -6.40
C VAL A 110 -8.73 7.04 -6.17
N GLU A 111 -9.22 5.85 -5.80
CA GLU A 111 -10.63 5.66 -5.50
C GLU A 111 -11.08 6.60 -4.36
N GLU A 112 -12.30 7.14 -4.47
CA GLU A 112 -12.84 8.08 -3.50
C GLU A 112 -12.81 7.52 -2.06
N LYS A 113 -13.14 6.24 -1.93
CA LYS A 113 -13.14 5.51 -0.67
C LYS A 113 -11.74 5.44 -0.02
N VAL A 114 -10.71 5.31 -0.84
CA VAL A 114 -9.31 5.23 -0.40
C VAL A 114 -8.81 6.60 0.04
N ALA A 115 -9.13 7.64 -0.73
CA ALA A 115 -8.86 9.02 -0.33
C ALA A 115 -9.62 9.39 0.97
N ALA A 116 -10.84 8.90 1.15
CA ALA A 116 -11.60 9.06 2.38
C ALA A 116 -10.97 8.33 3.58
N ALA A 117 -10.42 7.13 3.39
CA ALA A 117 -9.68 6.42 4.43
C ALA A 117 -8.44 7.19 4.89
N ASP A 118 -7.68 7.80 3.97
CA ASP A 118 -6.58 8.72 4.31
C ASP A 118 -7.07 9.91 5.16
N GLN A 119 -8.18 10.53 4.75
CA GLN A 119 -8.78 11.63 5.52
C GLN A 119 -9.24 11.17 6.90
N ALA A 120 -9.76 9.95 7.02
CA ALA A 120 -10.20 9.41 8.28
C ALA A 120 -9.04 9.27 9.30
N ILE A 121 -7.87 8.83 8.84
CA ILE A 121 -6.66 8.80 9.67
C ILE A 121 -6.21 10.22 10.02
N ALA A 122 -6.19 11.14 9.04
CA ALA A 122 -5.76 12.51 9.26
C ALA A 122 -6.65 13.28 10.26
N GLN A 123 -7.95 12.99 10.26
CA GLN A 123 -8.93 13.61 11.14
C GLN A 123 -9.12 12.84 12.46
N GLY A 124 -8.68 11.59 12.52
CA GLY A 124 -8.99 10.67 13.61
C GLY A 124 -10.47 10.36 13.75
N SER A 125 -11.20 10.28 12.62
CA SER A 125 -12.66 10.12 12.58
C SER A 125 -13.09 9.38 11.32
N LEU A 126 -14.10 8.52 11.39
CA LEU A 126 -14.69 7.85 10.22
C LEU A 126 -15.63 8.75 9.39
N GLU A 127 -15.82 10.02 9.75
CA GLU A 127 -16.72 10.94 9.04
C GLU A 127 -16.50 10.94 7.52
N PRO A 128 -15.27 10.97 6.98
CA PRO A 128 -15.04 10.94 5.54
C PRO A 128 -15.50 9.64 4.85
N LEU A 129 -15.60 8.53 5.59
CA LEU A 129 -16.01 7.23 5.05
C LEU A 129 -17.54 7.02 5.10
N GLN A 130 -18.29 7.89 5.78
CA GLN A 130 -19.74 7.74 5.90
C GLN A 130 -20.42 7.83 4.53
N GLY A 131 -21.24 6.84 4.20
CA GLY A 131 -21.90 6.75 2.90
C GLY A 131 -21.03 6.20 1.76
N LEU A 132 -19.73 6.00 1.98
CA LEU A 132 -18.82 5.32 1.05
C LEU A 132 -18.57 3.85 1.41
N VAL A 133 -18.92 3.46 2.63
CA VAL A 133 -18.85 2.08 3.14
C VAL A 133 -20.22 1.66 3.70
N PRO A 134 -20.54 0.34 3.72
CA PRO A 134 -21.75 -0.16 4.37
C PRO A 134 -21.80 0.22 5.85
N GLU A 135 -22.98 0.66 6.33
CA GLU A 135 -23.17 1.09 7.73
C GLU A 135 -22.81 -0.02 8.74
N ALA A 136 -23.01 -1.29 8.36
CA ALA A 136 -22.66 -2.45 9.17
C ALA A 136 -21.15 -2.62 9.39
N GLU A 137 -20.30 -1.99 8.58
CA GLU A 137 -18.83 -2.07 8.65
C GLU A 137 -18.21 -0.97 9.51
N LEU A 138 -18.97 0.09 9.83
CA LEU A 138 -18.47 1.24 10.60
C LEU A 138 -17.90 0.85 11.98
N PRO A 139 -18.49 -0.09 12.76
CA PRO A 139 -17.90 -0.47 14.05
C PRO A 139 -16.51 -1.09 13.92
N GLU A 140 -16.30 -2.01 12.97
CA GLU A 140 -15.00 -2.64 12.72
C GLU A 140 -13.99 -1.64 12.15
N LEU A 141 -14.43 -0.74 11.26
CA LEU A 141 -13.60 0.36 10.78
C LEU A 141 -13.14 1.27 11.92
N GLN A 142 -13.98 1.49 12.94
CA GLN A 142 -13.63 2.33 14.07
C GLN A 142 -12.54 1.67 14.91
N GLU A 143 -12.66 0.37 15.18
CA GLU A 143 -11.64 -0.40 15.90
C GLU A 143 -10.28 -0.37 15.15
N ARG A 144 -10.32 -0.51 13.82
CA ARG A 144 -9.12 -0.45 12.98
C ARG A 144 -8.52 0.95 12.92
N LEU A 145 -9.33 1.99 12.78
CA LEU A 145 -8.88 3.37 12.84
C LEU A 145 -8.23 3.67 14.19
N ASP A 146 -8.86 3.27 15.31
CA ASP A 146 -8.32 3.45 16.65
C ASP A 146 -6.94 2.79 16.78
N LEU A 147 -6.77 1.61 16.19
CA LEU A 147 -5.49 0.90 16.16
C LEU A 147 -4.42 1.62 15.35
N VAL A 148 -4.79 2.19 14.19
CA VAL A 148 -3.90 3.04 13.39
C VAL A 148 -3.47 4.26 14.21
N LEU A 149 -4.41 4.96 14.84
CA LEU A 149 -4.15 6.17 15.62
C LEU A 149 -3.27 5.89 16.85
N GLN A 150 -3.50 4.76 17.54
CA GLN A 150 -2.68 4.32 18.66
C GLN A 150 -1.22 4.08 18.26
N ARG A 151 -0.99 3.68 17.00
CA ARG A 151 0.34 3.37 16.47
C ARG A 151 0.94 4.49 15.63
N LEU A 152 0.21 5.57 15.37
CA LEU A 152 0.62 6.66 14.48
C LEU A 152 1.89 7.37 14.97
N ASN A 153 2.03 7.51 16.29
CA ASN A 153 3.17 8.16 16.92
C ASN A 153 4.21 7.12 17.37
N TYR A 154 5.27 6.96 16.59
CA TYR A 154 6.41 6.11 16.91
C TYR A 154 7.73 6.84 16.64
N ASP A 155 8.78 6.37 17.29
CA ASP A 155 10.15 6.77 16.96
C ASP A 155 10.53 6.17 15.60
N PRO A 156 10.93 6.98 14.59
CA PRO A 156 11.39 6.47 13.30
C PRO A 156 12.53 5.45 13.40
N ASP A 157 13.36 5.50 14.45
CA ASP A 157 14.45 4.54 14.63
C ASP A 157 14.00 3.23 15.31
N ASN A 158 12.75 3.16 15.77
CA ASN A 158 12.10 1.92 16.17
C ASN A 158 11.34 1.30 14.98
N LEU A 159 12.07 0.52 14.18
CA LEU A 159 11.52 -0.16 13.00
C LEU A 159 10.37 -1.12 13.31
N GLU A 160 10.33 -1.71 14.51
CA GLU A 160 9.24 -2.62 14.88
C GLU A 160 7.94 -1.86 15.13
N ALA A 161 8.01 -0.71 15.81
CA ALA A 161 6.87 0.19 15.98
C ALA A 161 6.41 0.76 14.63
N GLY A 162 7.35 1.18 13.78
CA GLY A 162 7.02 1.66 12.43
C GLY A 162 6.31 0.60 11.57
N ARG A 163 6.77 -0.65 11.62
CA ARG A 163 6.11 -1.76 10.92
C ARG A 163 4.73 -2.08 11.48
N ALA A 164 4.56 -2.04 12.81
CA ALA A 164 3.26 -2.23 13.43
C ALA A 164 2.25 -1.14 13.04
N TYR A 165 2.71 0.09 12.83
CA TYR A 165 1.89 1.17 12.25
C TYR A 165 1.49 0.85 10.81
N ILE A 166 2.44 0.46 9.95
CA ILE A 166 2.14 0.12 8.54
C ILE A 166 1.19 -1.08 8.43
N GLU A 167 1.34 -2.09 9.28
CA GLU A 167 0.41 -3.22 9.33
C GLU A 167 -1.01 -2.77 9.69
N ALA A 168 -1.17 -1.94 10.73
CA ALA A 168 -2.47 -1.39 11.09
C ALA A 168 -3.07 -0.54 9.96
N TYR A 169 -2.24 0.29 9.34
CA TYR A 169 -2.61 1.12 8.19
C TYR A 169 -3.14 0.25 7.06
N VAL A 170 -2.38 -0.75 6.59
CA VAL A 170 -2.78 -1.62 5.48
C VAL A 170 -4.07 -2.38 5.83
N HIS A 171 -4.22 -2.89 7.04
CA HIS A 171 -5.44 -3.60 7.46
C HIS A 171 -6.68 -2.70 7.53
N PHE A 172 -6.52 -1.42 7.88
CA PHE A 172 -7.62 -0.45 7.83
C PHE A 172 -8.06 -0.19 6.39
N PHE A 173 -7.11 0.02 5.48
CA PHE A 173 -7.40 0.26 4.06
C PHE A 173 -8.04 -0.95 3.39
N LYS A 174 -7.48 -2.16 3.56
CA LYS A 174 -8.05 -3.39 2.98
C LYS A 174 -9.50 -3.61 3.40
N PHE A 175 -9.81 -3.36 4.66
CA PHE A 175 -11.17 -3.50 5.17
C PHE A 175 -12.09 -2.41 4.59
N ALA A 176 -11.66 -1.15 4.56
CA ALA A 176 -12.42 -0.07 3.94
C ALA A 176 -12.68 -0.35 2.45
N GLU A 177 -11.67 -0.83 1.72
CA GLU A 177 -11.74 -1.19 0.29
C GLU A 177 -12.67 -2.39 0.05
N GLY A 178 -12.86 -3.24 1.06
CA GLY A 178 -13.77 -4.39 1.06
C GLY A 178 -13.09 -5.73 0.74
N GLU A 179 -11.75 -5.78 0.78
CA GLU A 179 -10.97 -6.98 0.49
C GLU A 179 -11.12 -8.08 1.56
N ASP A 180 -11.48 -7.72 2.80
CA ASP A 180 -11.67 -8.65 3.91
C ASP A 180 -13.05 -9.36 3.90
N HIS A 181 -13.97 -8.99 3.00
CA HIS A 181 -15.35 -9.49 2.96
C HIS A 181 -15.56 -10.76 2.11
N ASP A 182 -14.54 -11.20 1.36
CA ASP A 182 -14.63 -12.36 0.45
C ASP A 182 -14.51 -13.72 1.15
N HIS A 183 -14.56 -13.76 2.49
CA HIS A 183 -14.81 -14.99 3.22
C HIS A 183 -16.32 -15.17 3.45
N PRO A 184 -17.02 -16.00 2.66
CA PRO A 184 -18.38 -16.39 3.02
C PRO A 184 -18.32 -17.05 4.39
N LYS A 185 -18.96 -16.43 5.38
CA LYS A 185 -19.28 -17.07 6.65
C LYS A 185 -20.20 -18.24 6.34
N HIS A 186 -19.63 -19.41 6.07
CA HIS A 186 -20.34 -20.68 6.09
C HIS A 186 -20.78 -20.92 7.53
N HIS A 187 -22.00 -20.50 7.84
CA HIS A 187 -22.73 -20.98 9.00
C HIS A 187 -23.01 -22.47 8.76
N HIS A 188 -22.32 -23.33 9.51
CA HIS A 188 -22.71 -24.70 9.77
C HIS A 188 -23.70 -24.76 10.94
#